data_AF-A0A8C6KHU0-F1
#
_entry.id   AF-A0A8C6KHU0-F1
#
_cell.length_a   1.000
_cell.length_b   1.000
_cell.length_c   1.000
_cell.angle_alpha   90.00
_cell.angle_beta   90.00
_cell.angle_gamma   90.00
#
_symmetry.space_group_name_H-M   'P 1'
#
loop_
_entity.id
_entity.type
_entity.pdbx_description
1 polymer ?
#
loop_
_entity_poly.entity_id
_entity_poly.type
_entity_poly.pdbx_seq_one_letter_code
_entity_poly.pdbx_strand_id
1 'polypeptide(L)'
;QDPVGGLHLCDFSQDSKAAYVLSNVAEVVERILTFVPTKSLLRIESVCRLWRNCARRVLRTQQQLAWASARGPSTTDVHTLCNVLAEEVEKVFLLPKTVLMMADSESFNGLAYSYSQSKAKKIRRSADSAEELNKLFPKCCDVIGITSPGIVLTPTGSWSSPPQEYQEGEESGFAVMFPSIEGVHIKPFHFCKKTISSTAMKEAGLVDNPELRVVLMFVYGGHRSGGAQFINQFLEPLFKSKVLIAGGLVETVFSPPRRWSVKPLRCVWGHLG
;
A
#
# COMPACT_ATOMS: atom_id res chain seq x y z
N GLN A 1 44.76 58.48 -6.19
CA GLN A 1 44.22 57.90 -7.44
C GLN A 1 44.86 56.52 -7.54
N ASP A 2 44.16 55.50 -7.03
CA ASP A 2 44.45 54.08 -7.33
C ASP A 2 44.00 53.77 -8.78
N PRO A 3 44.32 52.63 -9.45
CA PRO A 3 44.57 51.26 -8.92
C PRO A 3 45.76 50.53 -9.61
N VAL A 4 46.18 49.27 -9.39
CA VAL A 4 45.46 47.98 -9.44
C VAL A 4 46.30 46.89 -8.73
N GLY A 5 45.65 46.15 -7.83
CA GLY A 5 46.16 44.92 -7.24
C GLY A 5 46.01 43.72 -8.18
N GLY A 6 47.07 42.90 -8.26
CA GLY A 6 47.06 41.61 -8.95
C GLY A 6 46.43 40.53 -8.07
N LEU A 7 45.29 39.99 -8.51
CA LEU A 7 44.63 38.84 -7.91
C LEU A 7 45.41 37.55 -8.22
N HIS A 8 45.69 36.82 -7.14
CA HIS A 8 46.27 35.49 -7.07
C HIS A 8 45.35 34.47 -7.79
N LEU A 9 45.85 33.87 -8.88
CA LEU A 9 45.20 32.79 -9.61
C LEU A 9 45.76 31.44 -9.12
N CYS A 10 45.41 31.00 -7.92
CA CYS A 10 45.77 29.68 -7.40
C CYS A 10 44.72 29.20 -6.38
N ASP A 11 43.72 28.42 -6.81
CA ASP A 11 43.02 27.51 -5.87
C ASP A 11 42.16 26.37 -6.48
N PHE A 12 42.07 26.22 -7.82
CA PHE A 12 41.16 25.22 -8.43
C PHE A 12 41.55 23.74 -8.24
N SER A 13 42.68 23.39 -7.61
CA SER A 13 43.17 22.00 -7.56
C SER A 13 42.82 21.25 -6.26
N GLN A 14 42.68 21.95 -5.12
CA GLN A 14 42.37 21.29 -3.84
C GLN A 14 40.89 20.86 -3.73
N ASP A 15 39.99 21.62 -4.35
CA ASP A 15 38.55 21.34 -4.34
C ASP A 15 38.19 19.98 -4.97
N SER A 16 38.93 19.54 -5.99
CA SER A 16 38.66 18.27 -6.69
C SER A 16 38.90 17.04 -5.80
N LYS A 17 40.02 17.01 -5.05
CA LYS A 17 40.35 15.89 -4.15
C LYS A 17 39.44 15.88 -2.92
N ALA A 18 39.15 17.05 -2.35
CA ALA A 18 38.24 17.17 -1.22
C ALA A 18 36.82 16.73 -1.58
N ALA A 19 36.30 17.14 -2.75
CA ALA A 19 35.00 16.70 -3.24
C ALA A 19 34.94 15.18 -3.47
N TYR A 20 36.00 14.58 -4.04
CA TYR A 20 36.08 13.13 -4.22
C TYR A 20 36.08 12.38 -2.89
N VAL A 21 36.91 12.78 -1.92
CA VAL A 21 36.94 12.15 -0.60
C VAL A 21 35.60 12.32 0.14
N LEU A 22 35.01 13.51 0.08
CA LEU A 22 33.68 13.77 0.68
C LEU A 22 32.57 12.96 0.01
N SER A 23 32.67 12.69 -1.30
CA SER A 23 31.72 11.84 -2.02
C SER A 23 31.81 10.37 -1.57
N ASN A 24 33.03 9.83 -1.39
CA ASN A 24 33.24 8.48 -0.87
C ASN A 24 32.73 8.36 0.58
N VAL A 25 33.00 9.37 1.43
CA VAL A 25 32.49 9.39 2.81
C VAL A 25 30.97 9.50 2.83
N ALA A 26 30.38 10.31 1.96
CA ALA A 26 28.93 10.44 1.85
C ALA A 26 28.28 9.11 1.45
N GLU A 27 28.84 8.38 0.48
CA GLU A 27 28.31 7.06 0.08
C GLU A 27 28.36 6.05 1.24
N VAL A 28 29.47 6.00 1.97
CA VAL A 28 29.63 5.11 3.13
C VAL A 28 28.65 5.47 4.25
N VAL A 29 28.55 6.77 4.59
CA VAL A 29 27.59 7.25 5.60
C VAL A 29 26.17 6.92 5.16
N GLU A 30 25.82 7.15 3.90
CA GLU A 30 24.49 6.84 3.37
C GLU A 30 24.15 5.34 3.50
N ARG A 31 25.09 4.44 3.15
CA ARG A 31 24.91 2.99 3.35
C ARG A 31 24.82 2.57 4.82
N ILE A 32 25.50 3.26 5.73
CA ILE A 32 25.33 2.97 7.17
C ILE A 32 23.94 3.42 7.61
N LEU A 33 23.54 4.63 7.20
CA LEU A 33 22.27 5.24 7.58
C LEU A 33 21.05 4.49 7.02
N THR A 34 21.15 3.76 5.90
CA THR A 34 20.06 2.91 5.41
C THR A 34 19.62 1.83 6.41
N PHE A 35 20.51 1.39 7.30
CA PHE A 35 20.20 0.42 8.35
C PHE A 35 19.76 1.06 9.67
N VAL A 36 19.74 2.39 9.75
CA VAL A 36 19.39 3.13 10.96
C VAL A 36 17.88 3.41 10.97
N PRO A 37 17.18 3.17 12.10
CA PRO A 37 15.76 3.49 12.22
C PRO A 37 15.46 4.98 11.97
N THR A 38 14.32 5.28 11.34
CA THR A 38 13.86 6.63 10.99
C THR A 38 13.95 7.63 12.15
N LYS A 39 13.53 7.25 13.36
CA LYS A 39 13.64 8.08 14.57
C LYS A 39 15.07 8.51 14.88
N SER A 40 16.02 7.60 14.68
CA SER A 40 17.43 7.84 14.90
C SER A 40 18.00 8.70 13.76
N LEU A 41 17.56 8.50 12.51
CA LEU A 41 17.92 9.37 11.39
C LEU A 41 17.51 10.83 11.61
N LEU A 42 16.31 11.07 12.15
CA LEU A 42 15.84 12.42 12.50
C LEU A 42 16.71 13.09 13.57
N ARG A 43 17.29 12.32 14.50
CA ARG A 43 18.25 12.84 15.50
C ARG A 43 19.62 13.09 14.89
N ILE A 44 20.04 12.23 13.98
CA ILE A 44 21.34 12.28 13.30
C ILE A 44 21.46 13.50 12.36
N GLU A 45 20.34 14.09 11.94
CA GLU A 45 20.33 15.37 11.20
C GLU A 45 21.04 16.53 11.94
N SER A 46 21.21 16.41 13.25
CA SER A 46 21.89 17.42 14.08
C SER A 46 23.42 17.29 14.10
N VAL A 47 24.00 16.16 13.66
CA VAL A 47 25.44 15.86 13.85
C VAL A 47 26.34 16.77 13.01
N CYS A 48 26.20 16.74 11.68
CA CYS A 48 26.90 17.67 10.78
C CYS A 48 26.17 17.77 9.43
N ARG A 49 26.60 18.68 8.54
CA ARG A 49 25.94 18.90 7.23
C ARG A 49 25.93 17.63 6.35
N LEU A 50 27.00 16.84 6.34
CA LEU A 50 27.08 15.61 5.56
C LEU A 50 26.07 14.57 6.07
N TRP A 51 26.07 14.30 7.38
CA TRP A 51 25.14 13.35 7.99
C TRP A 51 23.69 13.79 7.86
N ARG A 52 23.41 15.09 7.96
CA ARG A 52 22.09 15.66 7.70
C ARG A 52 21.63 15.43 6.26
N ASN A 53 22.49 15.71 5.28
CA ASN A 53 22.15 15.52 3.88
C ASN A 53 21.96 14.04 3.53
N CYS A 54 22.82 13.15 4.05
CA CYS A 54 22.70 11.71 3.87
C CYS A 54 21.44 11.17 4.59
N ALA A 55 21.21 11.55 5.86
CA ALA A 55 20.01 11.15 6.61
C ALA A 55 18.74 11.60 5.90
N ARG A 56 18.68 12.84 5.38
CA ARG A 56 17.52 13.29 4.59
C ARG A 56 17.36 12.51 3.29
N ARG A 57 18.43 12.16 2.59
CA ARG A 57 18.35 11.31 1.38
C ARG A 57 17.82 9.93 1.73
N VAL A 58 18.37 9.29 2.76
CA VAL A 58 17.87 8.00 3.26
C VAL A 58 16.42 8.09 3.73
N LEU A 59 16.04 9.14 4.46
CA LEU A 59 14.66 9.37 4.91
C LEU A 59 13.71 9.53 3.72
N ARG A 60 14.10 10.30 2.69
CA ARG A 60 13.31 10.45 1.47
C ARG A 60 13.10 9.12 0.76
N THR A 61 14.10 8.24 0.76
CA THR A 61 14.02 6.90 0.17
C THR A 61 13.20 5.94 1.03
N GLN A 62 13.39 5.97 2.35
CA GLN A 62 12.67 5.11 3.32
C GLN A 62 11.20 5.49 3.49
N GLN A 63 10.83 6.75 3.23
CA GLN A 63 9.45 7.24 3.33
C GLN A 63 8.65 7.12 2.03
N GLN A 64 9.22 6.56 0.96
CA GLN A 64 8.45 6.34 -0.26
C GLN A 64 7.49 5.16 -0.07
N LEU A 65 6.20 5.45 -0.19
CA LEU A 65 5.16 4.46 -0.36
C LEU A 65 5.42 3.72 -1.69
N ALA A 66 5.66 2.42 -1.62
CA ALA A 66 5.82 1.61 -2.81
C ALA A 66 4.42 1.24 -3.34
N TRP A 67 4.25 1.28 -4.65
CA TRP A 67 3.02 0.90 -5.29
C TRP A 67 3.33 0.27 -6.65
N ALA A 68 2.49 -0.68 -7.04
CA ALA A 68 2.59 -1.39 -8.30
C ALA A 68 1.27 -1.24 -9.03
N SER A 69 1.33 -1.08 -10.35
CA SER A 69 0.18 -1.25 -11.22
C SER A 69 0.56 -2.17 -12.36
N ALA A 70 -0.40 -2.99 -12.75
CA ALA A 70 -0.22 -3.97 -13.80
C ALA A 70 -1.37 -3.88 -14.77
N ARG A 71 -1.03 -4.06 -16.04
CA ARG A 71 -1.93 -4.25 -17.17
C ARG A 71 -1.34 -5.36 -18.01
N GLY A 72 -2.14 -6.36 -18.36
CA GLY A 72 -1.66 -7.41 -19.24
C GLY A 72 -2.78 -8.30 -19.78
N PRO A 73 -2.50 -9.01 -20.88
CA PRO A 73 -3.37 -10.08 -21.33
C PRO A 73 -3.35 -11.24 -20.32
N SER A 74 -4.50 -11.88 -20.11
CA SER A 74 -4.66 -13.08 -19.30
C SER A 74 -3.99 -14.29 -19.96
N THR A 75 -2.67 -14.32 -19.91
CA THR A 75 -1.84 -15.36 -20.54
C THR A 75 -1.46 -16.48 -19.58
N THR A 76 -1.62 -16.26 -18.27
CA THR A 76 -1.23 -17.17 -17.20
C THR A 76 -2.39 -17.44 -16.25
N ASP A 77 -2.36 -18.57 -15.52
CA ASP A 77 -3.35 -18.90 -14.48
C ASP A 77 -3.28 -17.97 -13.26
N VAL A 78 -2.24 -17.14 -13.17
CA VAL A 78 -1.99 -16.15 -12.10
C VAL A 78 -2.20 -14.75 -12.66
N HIS A 79 -2.93 -13.92 -11.92
CA HIS A 79 -3.20 -12.53 -12.28
C HIS A 79 -1.90 -11.74 -12.49
N THR A 80 -1.80 -10.98 -13.59
CA THR A 80 -0.61 -10.21 -14.03
C THR A 80 -0.04 -9.34 -12.90
N LEU A 81 -0.90 -8.75 -12.06
CA LEU A 81 -0.45 -7.97 -10.89
C LEU A 81 0.44 -8.76 -9.92
N CYS A 82 0.24 -10.07 -9.74
CA CYS A 82 1.08 -10.88 -8.85
C CYS A 82 2.51 -10.97 -9.38
N ASN A 83 2.69 -11.07 -10.69
CA ASN A 83 4.01 -11.10 -11.33
C ASN A 83 4.73 -9.76 -11.16
N VAL A 84 4.03 -8.65 -11.44
CA VAL A 84 4.57 -7.31 -11.23
C VAL A 84 4.91 -7.09 -9.74
N LEU A 85 4.05 -7.54 -8.82
CA LEU A 85 4.31 -7.44 -7.40
C LEU A 85 5.53 -8.25 -6.95
N ALA A 86 5.78 -9.42 -7.53
CA ALA A 86 6.97 -10.21 -7.22
C ALA A 86 8.24 -9.40 -7.53
N GLU A 87 8.29 -8.71 -8.67
CA GLU A 87 9.41 -7.86 -9.05
C GLU A 87 9.49 -6.57 -8.21
N GLU A 88 8.36 -5.93 -7.93
CA GLU A 88 8.33 -4.66 -7.18
C GLU A 88 8.67 -4.85 -5.70
N VAL A 89 8.31 -5.99 -5.10
CA VAL A 89 8.67 -6.32 -3.71
C VAL A 89 10.19 -6.48 -3.55
N GLU A 90 10.93 -6.92 -4.56
CA GLU A 90 12.40 -6.99 -4.48
C GLU A 90 13.06 -5.61 -4.49
N LYS A 91 12.36 -4.58 -5.00
CA LYS A 91 12.87 -3.21 -5.12
C LYS A 91 12.64 -2.37 -3.87
N VAL A 92 11.82 -2.84 -2.91
CA VAL A 92 11.50 -2.05 -1.71
C VAL A 92 12.62 -2.09 -0.67
N PHE A 93 12.96 -0.92 -0.12
CA PHE A 93 13.97 -0.80 0.94
C PHE A 93 13.46 -1.26 2.31
N LEU A 94 12.15 -1.12 2.56
CA LEU A 94 11.49 -1.53 3.79
C LEU A 94 10.39 -2.51 3.44
N LEU A 95 10.43 -3.69 4.08
CA LEU A 95 9.39 -4.69 3.88
C LEU A 95 8.01 -4.15 4.29
N PRO A 96 6.98 -4.35 3.45
CA PRO A 96 5.64 -3.92 3.78
C PRO A 96 5.11 -4.66 5.01
N LYS A 97 4.37 -3.91 5.85
CA LYS A 97 3.54 -4.46 6.93
C LYS A 97 2.08 -4.59 6.53
N THR A 98 1.63 -3.78 5.58
CA THR A 98 0.27 -3.87 5.05
C THR A 98 0.32 -3.68 3.54
N VAL A 99 -0.48 -4.47 2.82
CA VAL A 99 -0.63 -4.37 1.37
C VAL A 99 -2.12 -4.26 1.07
N LEU A 100 -2.48 -3.22 0.32
CA LEU A 100 -3.82 -3.03 -0.21
C LEU A 100 -3.77 -3.23 -1.72
N MET A 101 -4.46 -4.26 -2.20
CA MET A 101 -4.57 -4.60 -3.61
C MET A 101 -6.00 -4.38 -4.10
N MET A 102 -6.12 -3.88 -5.32
CA MET A 102 -7.38 -3.80 -6.05
C MET A 102 -7.16 -4.37 -7.45
N ALA A 103 -8.03 -5.30 -7.85
CA ALA A 103 -7.94 -5.98 -9.14
C ALA A 103 -9.31 -6.10 -9.79
N ASP A 104 -9.32 -6.13 -11.12
CA ASP A 104 -10.56 -6.30 -11.87
C ASP A 104 -11.19 -7.66 -11.52
N SER A 105 -12.51 -7.69 -11.33
CA SER A 105 -13.19 -8.86 -10.79
C SER A 105 -13.31 -10.02 -11.78
N GLU A 106 -13.40 -9.75 -13.08
CA GLU A 106 -13.43 -10.79 -14.12
C GLU A 106 -12.07 -11.48 -14.20
N SER A 107 -11.02 -10.67 -14.20
CA SER A 107 -9.62 -11.07 -14.26
C SER A 107 -9.19 -11.87 -13.03
N PHE A 108 -9.53 -11.40 -11.83
CA PHE A 108 -9.04 -12.00 -10.58
C PHE A 108 -9.81 -13.26 -10.17
N ASN A 109 -11.12 -13.34 -10.44
CA ASN A 109 -11.92 -14.51 -10.10
C ASN A 109 -11.90 -15.61 -11.17
N GLY A 110 -11.17 -15.42 -12.28
CA GLY A 110 -11.17 -16.36 -13.40
C GLY A 110 -12.54 -16.50 -14.07
N LEU A 111 -13.39 -15.47 -13.97
CA LEU A 111 -14.73 -15.46 -14.53
C LEU A 111 -14.67 -14.84 -15.91
N ALA A 112 -14.37 -15.66 -16.92
CA ALA A 112 -14.81 -15.34 -18.27
C ALA A 112 -16.34 -15.41 -18.28
N TYR A 113 -17.03 -14.27 -18.22
CA TYR A 113 -18.47 -14.21 -18.44
C TYR A 113 -18.77 -14.53 -19.91
N SER A 114 -18.92 -15.82 -20.24
CA SER A 114 -19.63 -16.18 -21.46
C SER A 114 -21.10 -15.82 -21.26
N TYR A 115 -21.61 -14.84 -22.02
CA TYR A 115 -23.01 -14.46 -22.10
C TYR A 115 -23.87 -15.62 -22.62
N SER A 116 -24.10 -16.64 -21.79
CA SER A 116 -25.03 -17.72 -22.08
C SER A 116 -25.80 -18.07 -20.82
N GLN A 117 -27.10 -17.80 -20.87
CA GLN A 117 -28.08 -18.14 -19.85
C GLN A 117 -27.93 -19.61 -19.41
N SER A 118 -27.56 -19.84 -18.15
CA SER A 118 -28.08 -20.97 -17.36
C SER A 118 -27.60 -20.91 -15.92
N LYS A 119 -28.52 -21.25 -15.01
CA LYS A 119 -28.35 -21.25 -13.56
C LYS A 119 -27.23 -22.20 -13.11
N ALA A 120 -26.57 -21.80 -12.02
CA ALA A 120 -25.70 -22.61 -11.19
C ALA A 120 -24.39 -23.09 -11.85
N LYS A 121 -23.41 -22.20 -11.99
CA LYS A 121 -22.00 -22.59 -12.00
C LYS A 121 -21.25 -21.95 -10.83
N LYS A 122 -20.71 -22.82 -9.99
CA LYS A 122 -19.95 -22.54 -8.77
C LYS A 122 -18.74 -21.69 -9.16
N ILE A 123 -18.63 -20.50 -8.54
CA ILE A 123 -17.46 -19.61 -8.59
C ILE A 123 -16.21 -20.47 -8.32
N ARG A 124 -15.44 -20.80 -9.35
CA ARG A 124 -14.07 -21.29 -9.18
C ARG A 124 -13.25 -20.04 -8.93
N ARG A 125 -13.16 -19.62 -7.67
CA ARG A 125 -12.06 -18.75 -7.26
C ARG A 125 -10.80 -19.46 -7.75
N SER A 126 -9.95 -18.81 -8.55
CA SER A 126 -8.59 -19.32 -8.69
C SER A 126 -7.99 -19.27 -7.27
N ALA A 127 -7.97 -20.43 -6.61
CA ALA A 127 -7.36 -20.55 -5.28
C ALA A 127 -5.89 -20.13 -5.35
N ASP A 128 -5.32 -20.23 -6.56
CA ASP A 128 -3.93 -19.99 -6.88
C ASP A 128 -3.53 -18.52 -6.75
N SER A 129 -4.31 -17.54 -7.25
CA SER A 129 -3.88 -16.13 -7.17
C SER A 129 -3.81 -15.59 -5.73
N ALA A 130 -4.78 -15.93 -4.88
CA ALA A 130 -4.74 -15.53 -3.47
C ALA A 130 -3.65 -16.27 -2.66
N GLU A 131 -3.33 -17.51 -3.03
CA GLU A 131 -2.25 -18.28 -2.41
C GLU A 131 -0.87 -17.80 -2.87
N GLU A 132 -0.69 -17.45 -4.13
CA GLU A 132 0.55 -16.86 -4.67
C GLU A 132 0.83 -15.50 -4.01
N LEU A 133 -0.17 -14.62 -3.87
CA LEU A 133 -0.01 -13.35 -3.14
C LEU A 133 0.52 -13.55 -1.72
N ASN A 134 0.12 -14.65 -1.07
CA ASN A 134 0.55 -15.01 0.27
C ASN A 134 2.04 -15.40 0.34
N LYS A 135 2.62 -15.84 -0.78
CA LYS A 135 4.04 -16.21 -0.90
C LYS A 135 4.93 -15.00 -1.19
N LEU A 136 4.39 -13.94 -1.80
CA LEU A 136 5.15 -12.74 -2.16
C LEU A 136 5.58 -11.90 -0.96
N PHE A 137 4.79 -11.89 0.12
CA PHE A 137 5.00 -11.00 1.25
C PHE A 137 5.48 -11.73 2.53
N PRO A 138 6.18 -11.04 3.44
CA PRO A 138 6.57 -11.61 4.72
C PRO A 138 5.37 -12.13 5.52
N LYS A 139 5.59 -13.15 6.36
CA LYS A 139 4.52 -13.76 7.20
C LYS A 139 3.80 -12.77 8.14
N CYS A 140 4.42 -11.64 8.45
CA CYS A 140 3.87 -10.59 9.30
C CYS A 140 3.18 -9.45 8.51
N CYS A 141 3.08 -9.55 7.18
CA CYS A 141 2.44 -8.55 6.32
C CYS A 141 0.95 -8.83 6.14
N ASP A 142 0.12 -7.83 6.46
CA ASP A 142 -1.34 -7.88 6.30
C ASP A 142 -1.72 -7.56 4.85
N VAL A 143 -2.10 -8.59 4.08
CA VAL A 143 -2.53 -8.44 2.69
C VAL A 143 -4.05 -8.39 2.61
N ILE A 144 -4.57 -7.36 1.95
CA ILE A 144 -5.98 -7.08 1.73
C ILE A 144 -6.17 -6.92 0.22
N GLY A 145 -7.00 -7.76 -0.39
CA GLY A 145 -7.30 -7.69 -1.81
C GLY A 145 -8.77 -7.43 -2.07
N ILE A 146 -9.06 -6.53 -3.01
CA ILE A 146 -10.40 -6.06 -3.35
C ILE A 146 -10.62 -6.31 -4.83
N THR A 147 -11.82 -6.76 -5.18
CA THR A 147 -12.23 -6.84 -6.58
C THR A 147 -13.42 -5.95 -6.88
N SER A 148 -13.36 -5.26 -8.00
CA SER A 148 -14.44 -4.41 -8.52
C SER A 148 -14.46 -4.50 -10.04
N PRO A 149 -15.64 -4.40 -10.69
CA PRO A 149 -15.72 -4.20 -12.12
C PRO A 149 -15.13 -2.84 -12.49
N GLY A 150 -14.20 -2.83 -13.45
CA GLY A 150 -13.57 -1.62 -13.97
C GLY A 150 -12.62 -0.96 -12.97
N ILE A 151 -11.39 -0.71 -13.39
CA ILE A 151 -10.38 -0.05 -12.55
C ILE A 151 -9.78 1.14 -13.28
N VAL A 152 -9.66 2.25 -12.55
CA VAL A 152 -8.86 3.40 -12.97
C VAL A 152 -7.48 3.28 -12.33
N LEU A 153 -6.44 3.15 -13.15
CA LEU A 153 -5.06 3.01 -12.70
C LEU A 153 -4.24 4.18 -13.17
N THR A 154 -3.33 4.66 -12.33
CA THR A 154 -2.18 5.44 -12.79
C THR A 154 -1.07 4.45 -13.16
N PRO A 155 -0.53 4.46 -14.39
CA PRO A 155 0.57 3.57 -14.76
C PRO A 155 1.83 3.86 -13.94
N THR A 156 2.53 2.81 -13.49
CA THR A 156 3.84 2.93 -12.83
C THR A 156 4.88 3.53 -13.77
N GLY A 157 5.77 4.39 -13.24
CA GLY A 157 6.95 4.91 -13.96
C GLY A 157 6.96 6.41 -14.27
N SER A 158 5.81 7.06 -14.45
CA SER A 158 5.74 8.50 -14.78
C SER A 158 4.74 9.23 -13.88
N TRP A 159 5.25 10.17 -13.08
CA TRP A 159 4.46 11.01 -12.15
C TRP A 159 3.45 11.93 -12.87
N SER A 160 3.60 12.11 -14.18
CA SER A 160 2.77 12.97 -15.02
C SER A 160 1.75 12.21 -15.88
N SER A 161 1.76 10.87 -15.84
CA SER A 161 0.80 10.09 -16.62
C SER A 161 -0.61 10.30 -16.07
N PRO A 162 -1.61 10.64 -16.90
CA PRO A 162 -2.97 10.75 -16.44
C PRO A 162 -3.48 9.36 -15.99
N PRO A 163 -4.42 9.30 -15.01
CA PRO A 163 -5.14 8.07 -14.70
C PRO A 163 -5.81 7.53 -15.96
N GLN A 164 -5.74 6.21 -16.15
CA GLN A 164 -6.32 5.51 -17.29
C GLN A 164 -7.40 4.56 -16.80
N GLU A 165 -8.56 4.59 -17.44
CA GLU A 165 -9.66 3.66 -17.17
C GLU A 165 -9.45 2.39 -17.98
N TYR A 166 -9.61 1.26 -17.31
CA TYR A 166 -9.52 -0.07 -17.91
C TYR A 166 -10.86 -0.78 -17.79
N GLN A 167 -11.38 -1.24 -18.92
CA GLN A 167 -12.64 -1.96 -19.05
C GLN A 167 -12.40 -3.42 -19.49
N GLU A 168 -13.47 -4.22 -19.42
CA GLU A 168 -13.58 -5.66 -19.67
C GLU A 168 -12.53 -6.25 -20.64
N GLY A 169 -11.86 -7.33 -20.19
CA GLY A 169 -11.00 -8.18 -21.03
C GLY A 169 -9.49 -8.04 -20.84
N GLU A 170 -9.00 -7.06 -20.07
CA GLU A 170 -7.58 -6.93 -19.72
C GLU A 170 -7.37 -7.07 -18.20
N GLU A 171 -6.38 -7.88 -17.82
CA GLU A 171 -6.02 -8.03 -16.40
C GLU A 171 -5.40 -6.74 -15.91
N SER A 172 -6.15 -6.03 -15.08
CA SER A 172 -5.77 -4.73 -14.57
C SER A 172 -5.87 -4.72 -13.04
N GLY A 173 -4.89 -4.08 -12.40
CA GLY A 173 -4.92 -3.91 -10.96
C GLY A 173 -3.80 -3.02 -10.45
N PHE A 174 -3.96 -2.58 -9.21
CA PHE A 174 -2.92 -1.89 -8.47
C PHE A 174 -2.78 -2.46 -7.08
N ALA A 175 -1.62 -2.24 -6.50
CA ALA A 175 -1.35 -2.55 -5.11
C ALA A 175 -0.50 -1.45 -4.49
N VAL A 176 -0.83 -1.13 -3.24
CA VAL A 176 -0.11 -0.18 -2.41
C VAL A 176 0.53 -0.94 -1.25
N MET A 177 1.83 -0.75 -1.08
CA MET A 177 2.65 -1.41 -0.06
C MET A 177 3.03 -0.39 1.01
N PHE A 178 2.51 -0.59 2.21
CA PHE A 178 2.75 0.27 3.37
C PHE A 178 3.85 -0.34 4.24
N PRO A 179 5.05 0.27 4.31
CA PRO A 179 6.05 -0.13 5.29
C PRO A 179 5.64 0.30 6.70
N SER A 180 6.43 -0.10 7.70
CA SER A 180 6.27 0.41 9.06
C SER A 180 6.70 1.88 9.10
N ILE A 181 5.74 2.80 9.13
CA ILE A 181 5.99 4.24 9.20
C ILE A 181 5.85 4.70 10.66
N GLU A 182 6.83 5.44 11.18
CA GLU A 182 6.78 5.97 12.53
C GLU A 182 5.57 6.92 12.70
N GLY A 183 4.79 6.72 13.77
CA GLY A 183 3.60 7.51 14.04
C GLY A 183 2.37 7.13 13.20
N VAL A 184 2.49 6.19 12.26
CA VAL A 184 1.36 5.68 11.46
C VAL A 184 1.05 4.25 11.89
N HIS A 185 -0.17 4.04 12.36
CA HIS A 185 -0.68 2.72 12.72
C HIS A 185 -1.81 2.35 11.78
N ILE A 186 -1.56 1.35 10.94
CA ILE A 186 -2.58 0.76 10.08
C ILE A 186 -3.10 -0.48 10.78
N LYS A 187 -4.40 -0.50 11.06
CA LYS A 187 -5.07 -1.65 11.70
C LYS A 187 -6.23 -2.10 10.81
N PRO A 188 -6.17 -3.32 10.26
CA PRO A 188 -7.31 -3.85 9.54
C PRO A 188 -8.47 -4.20 10.50
N PHE A 189 -9.70 -4.03 10.02
CA PHE A 189 -10.91 -4.40 10.77
C PHE A 189 -11.93 -5.08 9.85
N HIS A 190 -12.87 -5.82 10.46
CA HIS A 190 -13.92 -6.57 9.77
C HIS A 190 -15.19 -6.59 10.62
N PHE A 191 -16.32 -6.15 10.04
CA PHE A 191 -17.61 -6.19 10.70
C PHE A 191 -18.64 -6.80 9.78
N CYS A 192 -19.45 -7.73 10.29
CA CYS A 192 -20.69 -8.17 9.69
C CYS A 192 -21.88 -7.77 10.57
N LYS A 193 -23.10 -7.95 10.05
CA LYS A 193 -24.33 -7.64 10.78
C LYS A 193 -24.38 -8.30 12.18
N LYS A 194 -23.74 -9.47 12.35
CA LYS A 194 -23.71 -10.21 13.63
C LYS A 194 -22.58 -9.75 14.58
N THR A 195 -21.55 -9.08 14.07
CA THR A 195 -20.35 -8.71 14.85
C THR A 195 -20.21 -7.21 15.08
N ILE A 196 -21.04 -6.38 14.43
CA ILE A 196 -21.05 -4.94 14.66
C ILE A 196 -21.67 -4.61 16.02
N SER A 197 -20.83 -4.15 16.95
CA SER A 197 -21.22 -3.66 18.27
C SER A 197 -20.33 -2.48 18.67
N SER A 198 -20.77 -1.68 19.63
CA SER A 198 -19.95 -0.60 20.18
C SER A 198 -18.62 -1.11 20.74
N THR A 199 -18.63 -2.26 21.43
CA THR A 199 -17.42 -2.91 21.96
C THR A 199 -16.45 -3.32 20.85
N ALA A 200 -16.94 -3.97 19.80
CA ALA A 200 -16.11 -4.43 18.69
C ALA A 200 -15.55 -3.24 17.87
N MET A 201 -16.32 -2.16 17.71
CA MET A 201 -15.84 -0.93 17.09
C MET A 201 -14.76 -0.22 17.92
N LYS A 202 -14.88 -0.23 19.25
CA LYS A 202 -13.84 0.26 20.16
C LYS A 202 -12.58 -0.59 20.10
N GLU A 203 -12.70 -1.91 20.11
CA GLU A 203 -11.56 -2.84 19.95
C GLU A 203 -10.84 -2.66 18.61
N ALA A 204 -11.59 -2.38 17.55
CA ALA A 204 -11.02 -2.04 16.24
C ALA A 204 -10.34 -0.65 16.21
N GLY A 205 -10.50 0.16 17.27
CA GLY A 205 -9.96 1.52 17.35
C GLY A 205 -10.73 2.53 16.51
N LEU A 206 -12.00 2.25 16.20
CA LEU A 206 -12.89 3.13 15.43
C LEU A 206 -13.65 4.13 16.31
N VAL A 207 -13.83 3.81 17.58
CA VAL A 207 -14.55 4.63 18.57
C VAL A 207 -13.62 4.90 19.76
N ASP A 208 -13.78 6.06 20.39
CA ASP A 208 -12.94 6.54 21.50
C ASP A 208 -11.44 6.59 21.18
N ASN A 209 -11.10 6.75 19.90
CA ASN A 209 -9.70 6.81 19.45
C ASN A 209 -9.35 8.22 18.94
N PRO A 210 -8.72 9.09 19.76
CA PRO A 210 -8.35 10.45 19.36
C PRO A 210 -7.27 10.49 18.27
N GLU A 211 -6.54 9.39 18.06
CA GLU A 211 -5.49 9.28 17.04
C GLU A 211 -6.01 8.75 15.70
N LEU A 212 -7.30 8.37 15.61
CA LEU A 212 -7.89 7.94 14.35
C LEU A 212 -7.96 9.13 13.38
N ARG A 213 -7.28 9.01 12.24
CA ARG A 213 -7.26 10.05 11.19
C ARG A 213 -8.02 9.65 9.94
N VAL A 214 -7.86 8.39 9.52
CA VAL A 214 -8.39 7.89 8.25
C VAL A 214 -9.02 6.52 8.45
N VAL A 215 -10.20 6.32 7.87
CA VAL A 215 -10.88 5.04 7.76
C VAL A 215 -11.12 4.75 6.28
N LEU A 216 -10.47 3.70 5.77
CA LEU A 216 -10.71 3.20 4.43
C LEU A 216 -11.69 2.03 4.49
N MET A 217 -12.90 2.21 3.94
CA MET A 217 -14.04 1.32 4.08
C MET A 217 -14.53 0.81 2.71
N PHE A 218 -14.42 -0.50 2.47
CA PHE A 218 -14.88 -1.13 1.22
C PHE A 218 -16.02 -2.09 1.47
N VAL A 219 -17.16 -1.90 0.80
CA VAL A 219 -18.45 -2.51 1.11
C VAL A 219 -18.90 -3.56 0.10
N TYR A 220 -18.92 -4.85 0.46
CA TYR A 220 -19.26 -5.94 -0.49
C TYR A 220 -20.65 -6.56 -0.28
N GLY A 221 -21.56 -6.49 -1.26
CA GLY A 221 -22.94 -6.98 -1.03
C GLY A 221 -23.81 -6.04 -0.17
N GLY A 222 -23.48 -4.75 -0.18
CA GLY A 222 -24.33 -3.68 0.37
C GLY A 222 -25.71 -3.56 -0.30
N HIS A 223 -25.90 -4.14 -1.48
CA HIS A 223 -27.20 -4.24 -2.18
C HIS A 223 -28.21 -5.15 -1.47
N ARG A 224 -27.78 -5.94 -0.49
CA ARG A 224 -28.65 -6.87 0.25
C ARG A 224 -29.55 -6.11 1.22
N SER A 225 -30.70 -6.72 1.55
CA SER A 225 -31.65 -6.16 2.52
C SER A 225 -30.97 -5.85 3.87
N GLY A 226 -31.09 -4.59 4.32
CA GLY A 226 -30.44 -4.11 5.54
C GLY A 226 -28.99 -3.62 5.36
N GLY A 227 -28.44 -3.62 4.14
CA GLY A 227 -27.10 -3.08 3.86
C GLY A 227 -26.98 -1.59 4.20
N ALA A 228 -27.98 -0.78 3.81
CA ALA A 228 -28.03 0.64 4.16
C ALA A 228 -28.08 0.86 5.68
N GLN A 229 -28.86 0.04 6.40
CA GLN A 229 -28.94 0.10 7.87
C GLN A 229 -27.60 -0.25 8.52
N PHE A 230 -26.91 -1.28 8.01
CA PHE A 230 -25.58 -1.65 8.48
C PHE A 230 -24.54 -0.54 8.24
N ILE A 231 -24.52 0.04 7.04
CA ILE A 231 -23.61 1.16 6.72
C ILE A 231 -23.89 2.34 7.64
N ASN A 232 -25.16 2.71 7.84
CA ASN A 232 -25.52 3.79 8.75
C ASN A 232 -25.11 3.48 10.18
N GLN A 233 -25.32 2.26 10.67
CA GLN A 233 -24.90 1.83 12.02
C GLN A 233 -23.38 1.94 12.21
N PHE A 234 -22.60 1.67 11.16
CA PHE A 234 -21.14 1.80 11.19
C PHE A 234 -20.68 3.27 11.13
N LEU A 235 -21.32 4.08 10.28
CA LEU A 235 -20.91 5.47 10.08
C LEU A 235 -21.39 6.40 11.21
N GLU A 236 -22.50 6.09 11.88
CA GLU A 236 -23.08 6.91 12.96
C GLU A 236 -22.07 7.33 14.05
N PRO A 237 -21.25 6.42 14.62
CA PRO A 237 -20.22 6.81 15.59
C PRO A 237 -19.07 7.62 14.97
N LEU A 238 -18.78 7.43 13.68
CA LEU A 238 -17.68 8.11 12.99
C LEU A 238 -18.04 9.52 12.54
N PHE A 239 -19.31 9.81 12.23
CA PHE A 239 -19.77 11.15 11.82
C PHE A 239 -19.53 12.24 12.87
N LYS A 240 -19.46 11.86 14.15
CA LYS A 240 -19.20 12.77 15.27
C LYS A 240 -17.70 13.07 15.44
N SER A 241 -16.83 12.47 14.64
CA SER A 241 -15.39 12.57 14.73
C SER A 241 -14.79 13.38 13.57
N LYS A 242 -13.51 13.75 13.68
CA LYS A 242 -12.75 14.46 12.62
C LYS A 242 -12.05 13.49 11.64
N VAL A 243 -12.58 12.28 11.50
CA VAL A 243 -11.96 11.21 10.71
C VAL A 243 -12.30 11.36 9.24
N LEU A 244 -11.30 11.22 8.37
CA LEU A 244 -11.51 11.09 6.94
C LEU A 244 -11.99 9.67 6.61
N ILE A 245 -13.18 9.55 6.04
CA ILE A 245 -13.71 8.27 5.59
C ILE A 245 -13.62 8.22 4.06
N ALA A 246 -12.97 7.19 3.53
CA ALA A 246 -12.83 6.94 2.10
C ALA A 246 -13.19 5.48 1.78
N GLY A 247 -13.40 5.18 0.50
CA GLY A 247 -13.70 3.83 0.00
C GLY A 247 -15.01 3.79 -0.76
N GLY A 248 -15.64 2.62 -0.86
CA GLY A 248 -16.82 2.45 -1.72
C GLY A 248 -17.39 1.04 -1.74
N LEU A 249 -18.44 0.85 -2.53
CA LEU A 249 -19.00 -0.47 -2.79
C LEU A 249 -18.03 -1.27 -3.68
N VAL A 250 -17.84 -2.54 -3.36
CA VAL A 250 -16.96 -3.45 -4.11
C VAL A 250 -17.65 -4.79 -4.31
N GLU A 251 -17.18 -5.60 -5.25
CA GLU A 251 -17.81 -6.90 -5.52
C GLU A 251 -17.39 -7.94 -4.49
N THR A 252 -16.08 -8.08 -4.29
CA THR A 252 -15.53 -9.01 -3.31
C THR A 252 -14.33 -8.43 -2.60
N VAL A 253 -14.06 -8.97 -1.41
CA VAL A 253 -12.83 -8.73 -0.67
C VAL A 253 -12.28 -10.07 -0.22
N PHE A 254 -10.96 -10.21 -0.26
CA PHE A 254 -10.25 -11.39 0.20
C PHE A 254 -9.04 -11.00 1.05
N SER A 255 -8.70 -11.89 1.96
CA SER A 255 -7.44 -11.87 2.68
C SER A 255 -6.91 -13.30 2.67
N PRO A 256 -5.68 -13.54 2.17
CA PRO A 256 -5.14 -14.88 2.05
C PRO A 256 -5.09 -15.64 3.41
N PRO A 257 -5.39 -16.95 3.46
CA PRO A 257 -5.44 -17.73 4.70
C PRO A 257 -4.05 -17.91 5.33
N ARG A 258 -3.90 -17.77 6.66
CA ARG A 258 -2.65 -18.02 7.40
C ARG A 258 -2.67 -19.39 8.12
N ARG A 259 -1.52 -20.08 8.15
CA ARG A 259 -1.31 -21.45 8.70
C ARG A 259 -1.14 -21.56 10.24
N TRP A 260 -1.67 -20.65 11.06
CA TRP A 260 -1.68 -20.83 12.53
C TRP A 260 -3.06 -21.25 13.06
N SER A 261 -3.04 -22.16 14.04
CA SER A 261 -4.18 -22.78 14.75
C SER A 261 -4.95 -21.84 15.69
N VAL A 262 -4.86 -20.54 15.46
CA VAL A 262 -5.75 -19.54 16.05
C VAL A 262 -6.57 -18.99 14.89
N LYS A 263 -7.90 -19.12 15.00
CA LYS A 263 -8.86 -18.70 13.98
C LYS A 263 -8.41 -17.37 13.38
N PRO A 264 -8.29 -17.30 12.04
CA PRO A 264 -7.56 -16.22 11.39
C PRO A 264 -8.17 -14.87 11.77
N LEU A 265 -7.31 -13.96 12.22
CA LEU A 265 -7.54 -12.52 12.14
C LEU A 265 -7.78 -12.21 10.64
N ARG A 266 -9.04 -12.20 10.24
CA ARG A 266 -9.49 -11.98 8.86
C ARG A 266 -9.92 -10.52 8.72
N CYS A 267 -9.16 -9.78 7.93
CA CYS A 267 -9.44 -8.40 7.52
C CYS A 267 -10.72 -8.33 6.66
N VAL A 268 -11.39 -7.18 6.72
CA VAL A 268 -12.41 -6.66 5.79
C VAL A 268 -13.70 -7.48 5.63
N TRP A 269 -14.72 -7.01 6.35
CA TRP A 269 -16.07 -6.78 5.86
C TRP A 269 -17.20 -7.83 5.93
N GLY A 270 -18.42 -7.34 6.04
CA GLY A 270 -19.60 -8.04 6.54
C GLY A 270 -20.21 -9.10 5.67
N HIS A 271 -20.22 -10.32 6.19
CA HIS A 271 -21.02 -11.41 5.65
C HIS A 271 -22.42 -11.43 6.29
N LEU A 272 -23.47 -11.15 5.50
CA LEU A 272 -24.82 -11.62 5.81
C LEU A 272 -24.89 -13.11 5.45
N GLY A 273 -24.90 -13.95 6.48
CA GLY A 273 -25.50 -15.28 6.46
C GLY A 273 -26.81 -15.22 7.21
#